data_AF-A0A9Q9MLY2-F1
#
_entry.id   AF-A0A9Q9MLY2-F1
#
_cell.length_a   1.000
_cell.length_b   1.000
_cell.length_c   1.000
_cell.angle_alpha   90.00
_cell.angle_beta   90.00
_cell.angle_gamma   90.00
#
_symmetry.space_group_name_H-M   'P 1'
#
loop_
_entity.id
_entity.type
_entity.pdbx_description
1 polymer ?
#
loop_
_entity_poly.entity_id
_entity_poly.type
_entity_poly.pdbx_seq_one_letter_code
_entity_poly.pdbx_strand_id
1 'polypeptide(L)'
;MRNAKNWCVAFCLIAGLFASSAAMAQCCPSSGGIGAHAMTGLGDSSPKAANLAIDPSLAIYELQRDGVTYLQINDVTGVVRAVVARVDNALWTLPMGKDVERVVLPSANKISASTRSNDAATLDATQRDQARLVYQTRNFTVLTRREAAGDQWIVSP
;
A
#
# COMPACT_ATOMS: atom_id res chain seq x y z
N MET A 1 -64.43 30.95 40.44
CA MET A 1 -63.23 31.12 39.58
C MET A 1 -62.45 29.80 39.57
N ARG A 2 -62.63 28.99 38.52
CA ARG A 2 -61.79 27.86 38.06
C ARG A 2 -62.37 27.47 36.70
N ASN A 3 -61.74 27.93 35.62
CA ASN A 3 -62.16 27.65 34.25
C ASN A 3 -61.51 26.35 33.76
N ALA A 4 -62.29 25.29 33.61
CA ALA A 4 -61.92 24.07 32.90
C ALA A 4 -62.72 24.05 31.60
N LYS A 5 -62.02 24.19 30.46
CA LYS A 5 -62.62 24.17 29.12
C LYS A 5 -62.22 22.86 28.42
N ASN A 6 -63.21 22.00 28.24
CA ASN A 6 -63.16 20.80 27.42
C ASN A 6 -62.88 21.16 25.95
N TRP A 7 -62.10 20.34 25.25
CA TRP A 7 -62.34 20.07 23.84
C TRP A 7 -61.99 18.61 23.52
N CYS A 8 -63.00 17.90 23.05
CA CYS A 8 -63.07 16.49 22.73
C CYS A 8 -62.40 16.11 21.39
N VAL A 9 -62.35 14.80 21.12
CA VAL A 9 -62.29 14.15 19.79
C VAL A 9 -60.86 14.06 19.22
N ALA A 10 -60.09 12.99 19.47
CA ALA A 10 -60.22 11.61 18.98
C ALA A 10 -60.19 11.49 17.45
N PHE A 11 -59.07 11.09 16.85
CA PHE A 11 -59.07 10.34 15.58
C PHE A 11 -57.83 9.44 15.46
N CYS A 12 -58.09 8.14 15.60
CA CYS A 12 -57.54 7.01 14.85
C CYS A 12 -56.02 6.80 14.72
N LEU A 13 -55.53 5.84 15.52
CA LEU A 13 -54.95 4.57 15.05
C LEU A 13 -54.32 4.58 13.64
N ILE A 14 -52.99 4.68 13.57
CA ILE A 14 -52.19 4.00 12.53
C ILE A 14 -50.88 3.49 13.16
N ALA A 15 -50.68 2.17 12.98
CA ALA A 15 -49.44 1.38 12.97
C ALA A 15 -48.12 2.09 13.39
N GLY A 16 -47.36 1.56 14.34
CA GLY A 16 -46.79 0.22 14.29
C GLY A 16 -45.31 0.33 13.92
N LEU A 17 -44.44 -0.01 14.89
CA LEU A 17 -43.02 -0.34 14.73
C LEU A 17 -42.16 0.56 13.83
N PHE A 18 -41.44 1.50 14.44
CA PHE A 18 -40.10 1.86 13.96
C PHE A 18 -39.09 1.64 15.08
N ALA A 19 -38.82 0.36 15.36
CA ALA A 19 -37.54 -0.06 15.90
C ALA A 19 -36.49 0.13 14.79
N SER A 20 -35.83 1.29 14.77
CA SER A 20 -34.64 1.47 13.93
C SER A 20 -33.42 1.17 14.78
N SER A 21 -32.96 -0.07 14.64
CA SER A 21 -31.68 -0.58 15.11
C SER A 21 -30.57 0.43 14.85
N ALA A 22 -29.92 0.90 15.92
CA ALA A 22 -28.57 1.42 15.81
C ALA A 22 -27.69 0.26 15.33
N ALA A 23 -27.42 0.20 14.03
CA ALA A 23 -26.41 -0.68 13.48
C ALA A 23 -25.05 -0.18 13.95
N MET A 24 -24.66 -0.59 15.16
CA MET A 24 -23.26 -0.58 15.56
C MET A 24 -22.56 -1.61 14.69
N ALA A 25 -22.01 -1.16 13.57
CA ALA A 25 -21.06 -1.94 12.78
C ALA A 25 -19.74 -2.04 13.57
N GLN A 26 -19.73 -2.83 14.64
CA GLN A 26 -18.53 -3.49 15.09
C GLN A 26 -18.45 -4.81 14.33
N CYS A 27 -17.54 -4.89 13.36
CA CYS A 27 -16.78 -6.10 13.06
C CYS A 27 -15.63 -5.69 12.15
N CYS A 28 -14.40 -5.67 12.67
CA CYS A 28 -13.22 -5.77 11.83
C CYS A 28 -13.28 -7.12 11.10
N PRO A 29 -13.04 -7.14 9.77
CA PRO A 29 -12.11 -8.15 9.31
C PRO A 29 -11.11 -7.59 8.29
N SER A 30 -9.85 -7.97 8.51
CA SER A 30 -8.75 -7.91 7.55
C SER A 30 -8.12 -6.53 7.32
N SER A 31 -7.09 -6.26 8.10
CA SER A 31 -5.87 -5.57 7.68
C SER A 31 -5.22 -6.28 6.49
N GLY A 32 -5.89 -6.24 5.34
CA GLY A 32 -5.32 -6.51 4.04
C GLY A 32 -5.48 -5.22 3.25
N GLY A 33 -4.44 -4.39 3.19
CA GLY A 33 -4.39 -3.34 2.19
C GLY A 33 -4.57 -3.99 0.83
N ILE A 34 -5.77 -3.86 0.27
CA ILE A 34 -6.05 -4.11 -1.13
C ILE A 34 -5.38 -2.91 -1.81
N GLY A 35 -4.15 -3.10 -2.28
CA GLY A 35 -3.56 -2.15 -3.21
C GLY A 35 -4.55 -1.93 -4.36
N ALA A 36 -4.59 -0.73 -4.93
CA ALA A 36 -5.46 -0.49 -6.08
C ALA A 36 -5.20 -1.58 -7.15
N HIS A 37 -6.27 -2.22 -7.64
CA HIS A 37 -6.16 -3.16 -8.75
C HIS A 37 -5.51 -2.44 -9.93
N ALA A 38 -4.27 -2.78 -10.25
CA ALA A 38 -3.55 -2.24 -11.38
C ALA A 38 -3.94 -3.03 -12.63
N MET A 39 -5.17 -2.81 -13.11
CA MET A 39 -5.50 -3.21 -14.48
C MET A 39 -4.65 -2.40 -15.48
N THR A 40 -4.26 -1.17 -15.11
CA THR A 40 -3.46 -0.20 -15.88
C THR A 40 -2.60 0.65 -14.92
N GLY A 41 -1.61 1.39 -15.44
CA GLY A 41 -0.84 2.38 -14.65
C GLY A 41 0.64 2.09 -14.47
N LEU A 42 1.08 0.83 -14.64
CA LEU A 42 2.50 0.49 -14.54
C LEU A 42 3.27 1.15 -15.70
N GLY A 43 4.28 1.95 -15.36
CA GLY A 43 5.04 2.77 -16.29
C GLY A 43 4.50 4.19 -16.48
N ASP A 44 3.33 4.51 -15.94
CA ASP A 44 2.79 5.87 -16.02
C ASP A 44 3.54 6.81 -15.07
N SER A 45 3.63 8.09 -15.44
CA SER A 45 4.30 9.10 -14.62
C SER A 45 3.56 9.43 -13.32
N SER A 46 2.24 9.25 -13.33
CA SER A 46 1.35 9.43 -12.19
C SER A 46 0.22 8.39 -12.28
N PRO A 47 0.49 7.13 -11.87
CA PRO A 47 -0.54 6.10 -11.85
C PRO A 47 -1.68 6.51 -10.92
N LYS A 48 -2.88 5.95 -11.14
CA LYS A 48 -4.04 6.12 -10.25
C LYS A 48 -3.89 5.28 -8.97
N ALA A 49 -2.80 5.52 -8.24
CA ALA A 49 -2.44 4.90 -6.98
C ALA A 49 -1.93 5.99 -6.02
N ALA A 50 -2.00 5.73 -4.72
CA ALA A 50 -1.45 6.65 -3.73
C ALA A 50 0.08 6.69 -3.85
N ASN A 51 0.68 7.89 -3.78
CA ASN A 51 2.10 8.00 -3.50
C ASN A 51 2.33 7.61 -2.04
N LEU A 52 3.16 6.60 -1.81
CA LEU A 52 3.45 6.05 -0.49
C LEU A 52 4.89 6.34 -0.04
N ALA A 53 5.65 7.15 -0.78
CA ALA A 53 7.01 7.53 -0.41
C ALA A 53 7.06 8.29 0.92
N ILE A 54 8.06 7.97 1.75
CA ILE A 54 8.40 8.71 2.97
C ILE A 54 9.22 9.96 2.60
N ASP A 55 10.09 9.85 1.60
CA ASP A 55 10.89 10.97 1.10
C ASP A 55 10.08 11.79 0.07
N PRO A 56 9.86 13.10 0.30
CA PRO A 56 9.09 13.94 -0.62
C PRO A 56 9.77 14.20 -1.97
N SER A 57 11.06 13.87 -2.12
CA SER A 57 11.78 13.93 -3.39
C SER A 57 11.52 12.73 -4.31
N LEU A 58 10.65 11.81 -3.88
CA LEU A 58 10.28 10.60 -4.61
C LEU A 58 8.77 10.44 -4.70
N ALA A 59 8.35 9.62 -5.65
CA ALA A 59 6.99 9.12 -5.73
C ALA A 59 7.02 7.60 -5.89
N ILE A 60 6.52 6.86 -4.90
CA ILE A 60 6.59 5.40 -4.88
C ILE A 60 5.17 4.84 -4.82
N TYR A 61 4.89 3.91 -5.73
CA TYR A 61 3.55 3.36 -5.93
C TYR A 61 3.57 1.84 -5.85
N GLU A 62 2.57 1.27 -5.18
CA GLU A 62 2.27 -0.16 -5.24
C GLU A 62 1.08 -0.39 -6.18
N LEU A 63 1.28 -1.30 -7.14
CA LEU A 63 0.31 -1.71 -8.15
C LEU A 63 0.15 -3.23 -8.07
N GLN A 64 -1.06 -3.78 -8.23
CA GLN A 64 -1.26 -5.24 -8.15
C GLN A 64 -2.00 -5.79 -9.38
N ARG A 65 -1.49 -6.90 -9.94
CA ARG A 65 -2.14 -7.62 -11.03
C ARG A 65 -1.87 -9.12 -10.95
N ASP A 66 -2.93 -9.92 -11.06
CA ASP A 66 -2.87 -11.39 -11.17
C ASP A 66 -2.00 -12.06 -10.09
N GLY A 67 -2.08 -11.55 -8.86
CA GLY A 67 -1.30 -12.06 -7.71
C GLY A 67 0.13 -11.52 -7.61
N VAL A 68 0.58 -10.71 -8.56
CA VAL A 68 1.88 -10.04 -8.54
C VAL A 68 1.71 -8.62 -8.01
N THR A 69 2.52 -8.23 -7.03
CA THR A 69 2.62 -6.84 -6.57
C THR A 69 3.82 -6.18 -7.21
N TYR A 70 3.63 -5.01 -7.78
CA TYR A 70 4.65 -4.19 -8.43
C TYR A 70 4.91 -2.95 -7.60
N LEU A 71 6.17 -2.70 -7.34
CA LEU A 71 6.68 -1.46 -6.78
C LEU A 71 7.23 -0.62 -7.92
N GLN A 72 6.65 0.55 -8.16
CA GLN A 72 7.16 1.52 -9.11
C GLN A 72 7.74 2.71 -8.36
N ILE A 73 9.00 3.05 -8.67
CA ILE A 73 9.72 4.18 -8.11
C ILE A 73 9.83 5.25 -9.19
N ASN A 74 9.24 6.41 -8.94
CA ASN A 74 9.33 7.61 -9.76
C ASN A 74 10.10 8.70 -9.00
N ASP A 75 10.69 9.64 -9.75
CA ASP A 75 11.04 10.94 -9.17
C ASP A 75 9.83 11.89 -9.13
N VAL A 76 9.97 13.05 -8.49
CA VAL A 76 8.90 14.07 -8.39
C VAL A 76 8.39 14.60 -9.73
N THR A 77 9.16 14.43 -10.81
CA THR A 77 8.73 14.84 -12.16
C THR A 77 7.91 13.75 -12.85
N GLY A 78 7.76 12.59 -12.20
CA GLY A 78 7.04 11.44 -12.72
C GLY A 78 7.89 10.55 -13.64
N VAL A 79 9.20 10.73 -13.69
CA VAL A 79 10.05 9.81 -14.47
C VAL A 79 10.22 8.51 -13.70
N VAL A 80 9.89 7.39 -14.35
CA VAL A 80 10.09 6.05 -13.81
C VAL A 80 11.59 5.76 -13.67
N ARG A 81 12.02 5.53 -12.43
CA ARG A 81 13.41 5.23 -12.05
C ARG A 81 13.67 3.73 -12.12
N ALA A 82 12.78 2.95 -11.51
CA ALA A 82 12.86 1.49 -11.48
C ALA A 82 11.51 0.86 -11.15
N VAL A 83 11.35 -0.41 -11.53
CA VAL A 83 10.19 -1.24 -11.17
C VAL A 83 10.64 -2.59 -10.66
N VAL A 84 10.07 -3.02 -9.54
CA VAL A 84 10.30 -4.33 -8.92
C VAL A 84 8.98 -5.08 -8.80
N ALA A 85 8.93 -6.31 -9.28
CA ALA A 85 7.80 -7.21 -9.08
C ALA A 85 8.06 -8.12 -7.89
N ARG A 86 6.99 -8.51 -7.19
CA ARG A 86 7.00 -9.42 -6.05
C ARG A 86 5.92 -10.48 -6.18
N VAL A 87 6.29 -11.72 -5.89
CA VAL A 87 5.41 -12.84 -5.56
C VAL A 87 5.98 -13.55 -4.33
N ASP A 88 5.19 -13.68 -3.27
CA ASP A 88 5.63 -14.18 -1.96
C ASP A 88 6.89 -13.48 -1.44
N ASN A 89 8.03 -14.15 -1.37
CA ASN A 89 9.32 -13.58 -0.96
C ASN A 89 10.29 -13.42 -2.13
N ALA A 90 9.82 -13.68 -3.35
CA ALA A 90 10.59 -13.51 -4.56
C ALA A 90 10.37 -12.11 -5.14
N LEU A 91 11.46 -11.41 -5.40
CA LEU A 91 11.51 -10.13 -6.06
C LEU A 91 12.31 -10.25 -7.36
N TRP A 92 11.93 -9.51 -8.39
CA TRP A 92 12.75 -9.32 -9.58
C TRP A 92 12.55 -7.94 -10.16
N THR A 93 13.60 -7.38 -10.73
CA THR A 93 13.55 -6.11 -11.44
C THR A 93 12.91 -6.32 -12.82
N LEU A 94 12.05 -5.39 -13.23
CA LEU A 94 11.57 -5.33 -14.61
C LEU A 94 12.50 -4.44 -15.41
N PRO A 95 12.72 -4.70 -16.72
CA PRO A 95 13.54 -3.87 -17.60
C PRO A 95 12.80 -2.55 -17.94
N MET A 96 12.57 -1.74 -16.91
CA MET A 96 11.79 -0.51 -16.97
C MET A 96 12.38 0.53 -16.02
N GLY A 97 12.51 1.75 -16.53
CA GLY A 97 13.11 2.87 -15.82
C GLY A 97 14.61 3.01 -16.06
N LYS A 98 15.11 4.23 -15.88
CA LYS A 98 16.50 4.60 -16.21
C LYS A 98 17.56 4.08 -15.22
N ASP A 99 17.14 3.56 -14.07
CA ASP A 99 18.03 3.16 -12.98
C ASP A 99 17.82 1.72 -12.53
N VAL A 100 17.19 0.90 -13.38
CA VAL A 100 16.91 -0.51 -13.10
C VAL A 100 18.18 -1.29 -12.70
N GLU A 101 19.32 -0.96 -13.31
CA GLU A 101 20.63 -1.57 -13.07
C GLU A 101 21.20 -1.27 -11.68
N ARG A 102 20.66 -0.26 -10.98
CA ARG A 102 21.09 0.14 -9.63
C ARG A 102 20.13 -0.34 -8.55
N VAL A 103 19.23 -1.25 -8.88
CA VAL A 103 18.38 -1.93 -7.90
C VAL A 103 19.10 -3.16 -7.35
N VAL A 104 19.19 -3.23 -6.04
CA VAL A 104 19.75 -4.37 -5.29
C VAL A 104 18.61 -5.10 -4.60
N LEU A 105 18.53 -6.40 -4.87
CA LEU A 105 17.58 -7.32 -4.24
C LEU A 105 18.30 -8.26 -3.26
N PRO A 106 17.60 -8.84 -2.28
CA PRO A 106 18.15 -9.85 -1.39
C PRO A 106 18.72 -11.03 -2.17
N SER A 107 19.90 -11.51 -1.76
CA SER A 107 20.48 -12.75 -2.31
C SER A 107 19.59 -13.97 -2.03
N ALA A 108 18.86 -13.95 -0.90
CA ALA A 108 17.87 -14.95 -0.56
C ALA A 108 16.52 -14.62 -1.21
N ASN A 109 16.35 -15.02 -2.46
CA ASN A 109 15.17 -14.75 -3.26
C ASN A 109 14.43 -16.06 -3.54
N LYS A 110 13.24 -16.27 -2.98
CA LYS A 110 12.53 -17.57 -3.06
C LYS A 110 11.03 -17.40 -3.25
N ILE A 111 10.47 -18.09 -4.24
CA ILE A 111 9.03 -18.33 -4.35
C ILE A 111 8.74 -19.56 -3.49
N SER A 112 7.97 -19.40 -2.41
CA SER A 112 7.72 -20.51 -1.48
C SER A 112 6.48 -21.28 -1.90
N ALA A 113 6.60 -22.59 -2.12
CA ALA A 113 5.44 -23.43 -2.42
C ALA A 113 4.58 -23.76 -1.18
N SER A 114 5.07 -23.50 0.04
CA SER A 114 4.35 -23.77 1.29
C SER A 114 5.04 -23.15 2.53
N THR A 115 4.23 -22.38 3.28
CA THR A 115 4.34 -21.79 4.63
C THR A 115 5.70 -21.63 5.34
N ARG A 116 5.96 -20.34 5.66
CA ARG A 116 6.88 -19.74 6.65
C ARG A 116 8.37 -19.73 6.28
N SER A 117 8.73 -18.71 5.52
CA SER A 117 10.10 -18.20 5.44
C SER A 117 10.27 -17.09 6.49
N ASN A 118 11.06 -17.34 7.52
CA ASN A 118 11.54 -16.31 8.47
C ASN A 118 12.96 -15.84 8.09
N ASP A 119 13.30 -15.88 6.80
CA ASP A 119 14.60 -15.43 6.32
C ASP A 119 14.51 -13.93 6.04
N ALA A 120 14.73 -13.12 7.08
CA ALA A 120 14.92 -11.69 6.90
C ALA A 120 16.17 -11.47 6.05
N ALA A 121 16.01 -10.79 4.92
CA ALA A 121 17.12 -10.35 4.09
C ALA A 121 18.11 -9.55 4.94
N THR A 122 19.24 -10.17 5.28
CA THR A 122 20.27 -9.54 6.11
C THR A 122 21.19 -8.78 5.18
N LEU A 123 20.91 -7.49 4.99
CA LEU A 123 21.90 -6.56 4.48
C LEU A 123 23.04 -6.48 5.52
N ASP A 124 24.28 -6.35 5.05
CA ASP A 124 25.42 -6.09 5.92
C ASP A 124 25.16 -4.84 6.78
N ALA A 125 25.53 -4.86 8.07
CA ALA A 125 25.21 -3.78 9.01
C ALA A 125 25.79 -2.44 8.53
N THR A 126 27.00 -2.45 7.98
CA THR A 126 27.66 -1.27 7.39
C THR A 126 26.91 -0.72 6.18
N GLN A 127 26.25 -1.60 5.41
CA GLN A 127 25.44 -1.20 4.26
C GLN A 127 24.11 -0.54 4.67
N ARG A 128 23.56 -0.88 5.85
CA ARG A 128 22.35 -0.23 6.39
C ARG A 128 22.64 1.15 6.96
N ASP A 129 23.78 1.36 7.61
CA ASP A 129 24.11 2.63 8.28
C ASP A 129 24.17 3.83 7.32
N GLN A 130 24.42 3.59 6.03
CA GLN A 130 24.48 4.64 5.00
C GLN A 130 23.22 4.73 4.14
N ALA A 131 22.23 3.86 4.37
CA ALA A 131 21.01 3.80 3.57
C ALA A 131 19.85 4.50 4.29
N ARG A 132 19.07 5.30 3.55
CA ARG A 132 17.90 6.01 4.08
C ARG A 132 16.63 5.24 3.74
N LEU A 133 15.76 5.03 4.72
CA LEU A 133 14.43 4.46 4.50
C LEU A 133 13.56 5.47 3.75
N VAL A 134 13.12 5.10 2.56
CA VAL A 134 12.27 5.95 1.70
C VAL A 134 10.88 5.36 1.49
N TYR A 135 10.69 4.08 1.82
CA TYR A 135 9.41 3.40 1.70
C TYR A 135 9.34 2.16 2.58
N GLN A 136 8.18 1.92 3.18
CA GLN A 136 7.91 0.68 3.90
C GLN A 136 6.42 0.32 3.92
N THR A 137 6.13 -0.91 3.52
CA THR A 137 4.84 -1.59 3.71
C THR A 137 5.09 -3.03 4.13
N ARG A 138 4.02 -3.84 4.20
CA ARG A 138 4.11 -5.29 4.34
C ARG A 138 4.67 -6.00 3.09
N ASN A 139 4.68 -5.31 1.94
CA ASN A 139 5.06 -5.87 0.64
C ASN A 139 6.47 -5.45 0.22
N PHE A 140 6.94 -4.27 0.63
CA PHE A 140 8.31 -3.87 0.34
C PHE A 140 8.85 -2.97 1.43
N THR A 141 10.17 -3.07 1.61
CA THR A 141 10.99 -2.04 2.24
C THR A 141 11.95 -1.52 1.20
N VAL A 142 12.05 -0.19 1.04
CA VAL A 142 13.02 0.43 0.13
C VAL A 142 13.92 1.35 0.92
N LEU A 143 15.20 1.09 0.79
CA LEU A 143 16.25 1.97 1.25
C LEU A 143 16.93 2.58 0.02
N THR A 144 17.31 3.85 0.11
CA THR A 144 18.15 4.51 -0.91
C THR A 144 19.55 4.75 -0.37
N ARG A 145 20.56 4.54 -1.20
CA ARG A 145 21.95 4.90 -0.91
C ARG A 145 22.48 5.77 -2.05
N ARG A 146 23.10 6.90 -1.72
CA ARG A 146 23.81 7.72 -2.70
C ARG A 146 25.14 7.04 -3.07
N GLU A 147 25.37 6.77 -4.34
CA GLU A 147 26.65 6.33 -4.88
C GLU A 147 27.18 7.32 -5.92
N ALA A 148 28.45 7.17 -6.32
CA ALA A 148 29.08 8.04 -7.32
C ALA A 148 28.35 8.00 -8.68
N ALA A 149 27.75 6.86 -9.03
CA ALA A 149 26.98 6.64 -10.26
C ALA A 149 25.49 7.05 -10.15
N GLY A 150 25.05 7.56 -9.00
CA GLY A 150 23.67 7.92 -8.72
C GLY A 150 23.08 7.15 -7.54
N ASP A 151 21.79 7.31 -7.31
CA ASP A 151 21.10 6.63 -6.20
C ASP A 151 20.94 5.15 -6.52
N GLN A 152 21.32 4.30 -5.56
CA GLN A 152 21.12 2.85 -5.53
C GLN A 152 19.89 2.53 -4.68
N TRP A 153 19.05 1.62 -5.17
CA TRP A 153 17.79 1.24 -4.55
C TRP A 153 17.89 -0.17 -3.96
N ILE A 154 17.82 -0.29 -2.65
CA ILE A 154 17.85 -1.58 -1.98
C ILE A 154 16.42 -1.95 -1.62
N VAL A 155 15.88 -2.99 -2.25
CA VAL A 155 14.47 -3.36 -2.13
C VAL A 155 14.35 -4.75 -1.54
N SER A 156 13.68 -4.89 -0.40
CA SER A 156 13.44 -6.17 0.26
C SER A 156 11.94 -6.41 0.51
N PRO A 157 11.52 -7.66 0.79
CA PRO A 157 10.17 -7.96 1.27
C PRO A 157 9.77 -7.19 2.53
#